data_AF-X7ECH0-F1
#
_entry.id   AF-X7ECH0-F1
#
_cell.length_a   1.000
_cell.length_b   1.000
_cell.length_c   1.000
_cell.angle_alpha   90.00
_cell.angle_beta   90.00
_cell.angle_gamma   90.00
#
_symmetry.space_group_name_H-M   'P 1'
#
loop_
_entity.id
_entity.type
_entity.pdbx_description
1 polymer ?
#
loop_
_entity_poly.entity_id
_entity_poly.type
_entity_poly.pdbx_seq_one_letter_code
_entity_poly.pdbx_strand_id
1 'polypeptide(L)'
;MKVSAIPLALAACLVAVTPAFSDTLVGSWNVKHLGWDNDKDITAVARIASAFDLVALQEVMSMDGLQALETELEHLTGEDWQSMASDEIGRGSYRERYAFLWQTDEVTWLDGAVVFIDDRDAFSREPFSMRFETADAYRFVLASAHLIWGDSQDEREVEAAALASYRRWLDESFPETPVYIAGDFNLAPDNAAWQGLGEIASPLVTDGATTLSPVDGRFANLYDNIWVPAGTPLPVAASGILDFPSELGLTHETARTYVTDHAPVWMLLDPGSDWIERPPHVSAGAYSDDKARELTGAADAPIRGNRTSSIYHLESCPGYDQMADRNIVAFETEADAIASGYRMARNC
;
A
#
# COMPACT_ATOMS: atom_id res chain seq x y z
N MET A 1 81.34 16.83 -1.29
CA MET A 1 79.96 17.11 -0.80
C MET A 1 78.99 16.40 -1.73
N LYS A 2 78.36 15.31 -1.28
CA LYS A 2 77.32 14.59 -2.05
C LYS A 2 75.96 15.04 -1.52
N VAL A 3 75.15 15.64 -2.38
CA VAL A 3 73.77 16.03 -2.06
C VAL A 3 72.89 14.80 -2.35
N SER A 4 72.36 14.16 -1.30
CA SER A 4 71.32 13.15 -1.44
C SER A 4 69.97 13.83 -1.56
N ALA A 5 69.28 13.61 -2.68
CA ALA A 5 67.88 13.99 -2.84
C ALA A 5 67.00 13.02 -2.03
N ILE A 6 66.18 13.57 -1.13
CA ILE A 6 65.15 12.83 -0.39
C ILE A 6 63.92 12.74 -1.32
N PRO A 7 63.37 11.55 -1.61
CA PRO A 7 62.15 11.46 -2.38
C PRO A 7 60.97 11.90 -1.50
N LEU A 8 60.26 12.93 -1.94
CA LEU A 8 59.00 13.36 -1.36
C LEU A 8 57.92 12.35 -1.77
N ALA A 9 57.59 11.41 -0.89
CA ALA A 9 56.47 10.50 -1.10
C ALA A 9 55.16 11.30 -0.92
N LEU A 10 54.47 11.59 -2.04
CA LEU A 10 53.09 12.07 -2.01
C LEU A 10 52.22 10.93 -1.46
N ALA A 11 51.76 11.07 -0.22
CA ALA A 11 50.69 10.24 0.31
C ALA A 11 49.38 10.68 -0.36
N ALA A 12 48.92 9.92 -1.36
CA ALA A 12 47.58 10.06 -1.88
C ALA A 12 46.60 9.55 -0.80
N CYS A 13 45.96 10.46 -0.06
CA CYS A 13 44.75 10.13 0.69
C CYS A 13 43.67 9.76 -0.33
N LEU A 14 43.45 8.46 -0.53
CA LEU A 14 42.16 8.00 -1.06
C LEU A 14 41.11 8.35 -0.01
N VAL A 15 40.39 9.45 -0.21
CA VAL A 15 39.10 9.65 0.42
C VAL A 15 38.20 8.61 -0.24
N ALA A 16 37.89 7.53 0.48
CA ALA A 16 36.81 6.66 0.09
C ALA A 16 35.53 7.51 0.12
N VAL A 17 35.04 7.89 -1.05
CA VAL A 17 33.69 8.43 -1.19
C VAL A 17 32.78 7.25 -0.88
N THR A 18 32.32 7.17 0.37
CA THR A 18 31.17 6.33 0.68
C THR A 18 30.00 6.93 -0.09
N PRO A 19 29.26 6.17 -0.90
CA PRO A 19 28.01 6.69 -1.45
C PRO A 19 27.17 7.17 -0.26
N ALA A 20 26.70 8.42 -0.33
CA ALA A 20 25.68 8.89 0.59
C ALA A 20 24.40 8.14 0.20
N PHE A 21 23.79 7.46 1.16
CA PHE A 21 22.45 6.91 0.99
C PHE A 21 21.47 8.10 0.90
N SER A 22 20.54 8.04 -0.04
CA SER A 22 19.45 9.00 -0.22
C SER A 22 18.22 8.48 0.51
N ASP A 23 17.70 9.25 1.46
CA ASP A 23 16.44 8.92 2.10
C ASP A 23 15.32 9.04 1.06
N THR A 24 14.44 8.05 0.97
CA THR A 24 13.28 8.05 0.05
C THR A 24 11.99 8.24 0.84
N LEU A 25 11.28 9.35 0.61
CA LEU A 25 9.97 9.63 1.19
C LEU A 25 8.85 9.03 0.34
N VAL A 26 8.16 8.03 0.88
CA VAL A 26 7.05 7.34 0.21
C VAL A 26 5.72 7.74 0.86
N GLY A 27 4.79 8.23 0.06
CA GLY A 27 3.48 8.70 0.50
C GLY A 27 2.30 7.83 0.01
N SER A 28 1.17 7.96 0.69
CA SER A 28 -0.14 7.54 0.17
C SER A 28 -1.18 8.62 0.42
N TRP A 29 -2.01 8.89 -0.57
CA TRP A 29 -2.92 10.02 -0.54
C TRP A 29 -4.20 9.81 -1.36
N ASN A 30 -5.36 9.85 -0.69
CA ASN A 30 -6.64 10.03 -1.36
C ASN A 30 -6.78 11.50 -1.81
N VAL A 31 -6.74 11.72 -3.12
CA VAL A 31 -6.80 13.05 -3.76
C VAL A 31 -8.20 13.42 -4.27
N LYS A 32 -9.23 12.85 -3.64
CA LYS A 32 -10.66 13.03 -3.88
C LYS A 32 -11.03 13.52 -5.28
N HIS A 33 -11.51 12.62 -6.11
CA HIS A 33 -11.97 12.94 -7.46
C HIS A 33 -10.93 13.70 -8.32
N LEU A 34 -9.67 13.25 -8.35
CA LEU A 34 -8.63 13.85 -9.21
C LEU A 34 -8.99 13.67 -10.69
N GLY A 35 -9.17 14.78 -11.41
CA GLY A 35 -9.47 14.76 -12.85
C GLY A 35 -10.95 14.84 -13.22
N TRP A 36 -11.84 15.06 -12.25
CA TRP A 36 -13.20 15.54 -12.51
C TRP A 36 -13.24 17.04 -12.77
N ASP A 37 -14.34 17.50 -13.38
CA ASP A 37 -14.65 18.93 -13.53
C ASP A 37 -15.18 19.50 -12.20
N ASN A 38 -14.27 19.82 -11.28
CA ASN A 38 -14.58 20.19 -9.89
C ASN A 38 -13.72 21.35 -9.34
N ASP A 39 -13.17 22.19 -10.22
CA ASP A 39 -12.30 23.33 -9.86
C ASP A 39 -11.09 22.96 -8.97
N LYS A 40 -10.64 21.69 -9.01
CA LYS A 40 -9.50 21.23 -8.21
C LYS A 40 -8.24 22.04 -8.51
N ASP A 41 -7.60 22.51 -7.46
CA ASP A 41 -6.35 23.27 -7.53
C ASP A 41 -5.17 22.29 -7.69
N ILE A 42 -4.88 21.95 -8.95
CA ILE A 42 -3.80 21.03 -9.31
C ILE A 42 -2.43 21.55 -8.83
N THR A 43 -2.20 22.86 -8.83
CA THR A 43 -0.96 23.45 -8.29
C THR A 43 -0.82 23.19 -6.79
N ALA A 44 -1.90 23.31 -6.02
CA ALA A 44 -1.89 22.97 -4.59
C ALA A 44 -1.66 21.47 -4.35
N VAL A 45 -2.30 20.60 -5.16
CA VAL A 45 -2.07 19.15 -5.11
C VAL A 45 -0.60 18.82 -5.42
N ALA A 46 -0.05 19.40 -6.49
CA ALA A 46 1.34 19.19 -6.90
C ALA A 46 2.34 19.67 -5.83
N ARG A 47 2.10 20.81 -5.17
CA ARG A 47 2.96 21.29 -4.07
C ARG A 47 3.03 20.34 -2.88
N ILE A 48 1.98 19.59 -2.61
CA ILE A 48 1.96 18.59 -1.54
C ILE A 48 2.58 17.28 -2.04
N ALA A 49 2.24 16.85 -3.26
CA ALA A 49 2.82 15.66 -3.87
C ALA A 49 4.35 15.78 -4.06
N SER A 50 4.88 16.98 -4.29
CA SER A 50 6.33 17.22 -4.43
C SER A 50 7.14 17.01 -3.15
N ALA A 51 6.49 16.73 -2.02
CA ALA A 51 7.19 16.33 -0.81
C ALA A 51 7.68 14.88 -0.86
N PHE A 52 7.07 14.04 -1.71
CA PHE A 52 7.35 12.60 -1.80
C PHE A 52 8.18 12.27 -3.02
N ASP A 53 9.03 11.26 -2.94
CA ASP A 53 9.75 10.72 -4.10
C ASP A 53 8.91 9.68 -4.85
N LEU A 54 7.97 9.04 -4.13
CA LEU A 54 6.96 8.13 -4.64
C LEU A 54 5.66 8.33 -3.87
N VAL A 55 4.54 8.50 -4.56
CA VAL A 55 3.21 8.61 -3.94
C VAL A 55 2.19 7.66 -4.57
N ALA A 56 1.50 6.90 -3.73
CA ALA A 56 0.31 6.14 -4.10
C ALA A 56 -0.93 7.05 -4.02
N LEU A 57 -1.65 7.20 -5.13
CA LEU A 57 -2.84 8.03 -5.25
C LEU A 57 -4.10 7.18 -5.33
N GLN A 58 -5.12 7.55 -4.56
CA GLN A 58 -6.47 7.03 -4.63
C GLN A 58 -7.45 8.08 -5.20
N GLU A 59 -8.59 7.64 -5.72
CA GLU A 59 -9.60 8.48 -6.39
C GLU A 59 -9.09 9.24 -7.63
N VAL A 60 -8.25 8.59 -8.45
CA VAL A 60 -7.89 9.12 -9.76
C VAL A 60 -9.00 8.82 -10.76
N MET A 61 -9.68 9.86 -11.24
CA MET A 61 -10.90 9.72 -12.05
C MET A 61 -10.65 9.79 -13.55
N SER A 62 -9.52 10.36 -13.96
CA SER A 62 -9.16 10.45 -15.37
C SER A 62 -7.63 10.45 -15.55
N MET A 63 -7.18 9.89 -16.68
CA MET A 63 -5.78 9.97 -17.07
C MET A 63 -5.34 11.40 -17.34
N ASP A 64 -6.24 12.25 -17.85
CA ASP A 64 -5.97 13.68 -18.07
C ASP A 64 -5.68 14.40 -16.75
N GLY A 65 -6.41 14.08 -15.67
CA GLY A 65 -6.15 14.62 -14.34
C GLY A 65 -4.81 14.18 -13.76
N LEU A 66 -4.45 12.91 -13.95
CA LEU A 66 -3.13 12.38 -13.55
C LEU A 66 -1.99 13.04 -14.33
N GLN A 67 -2.13 13.17 -15.66
CA GLN A 67 -1.13 13.82 -16.51
C GLN A 67 -0.98 15.31 -16.17
N ALA A 68 -2.08 15.99 -15.84
CA ALA A 68 -2.03 17.38 -15.40
C ALA A 68 -1.25 17.54 -14.09
N LEU A 69 -1.42 16.61 -13.15
CA LEU A 69 -0.64 16.59 -11.91
C LEU A 69 0.85 16.32 -12.17
N GLU A 70 1.18 15.32 -13.00
CA GLU A 70 2.56 15.01 -13.39
C GLU A 70 3.23 16.24 -14.03
N THR A 71 2.57 16.87 -15.00
CA THR A 71 3.10 18.07 -15.69
C THR A 71 3.36 19.22 -14.71
N GLU A 72 2.46 19.44 -13.76
CA GLU A 72 2.62 20.51 -12.77
C GLU A 72 3.74 20.19 -11.76
N LEU A 73 3.94 18.91 -11.40
CA LEU A 73 5.07 18.50 -10.57
C LEU A 73 6.41 18.74 -11.28
N GLU A 74 6.56 18.32 -12.53
CA GLU A 74 7.77 18.57 -13.31
C GLU A 74 8.04 20.07 -13.42
N HIS A 75 7.00 20.88 -13.62
CA HIS A 75 7.13 22.33 -13.68
C HIS A 75 7.55 22.96 -12.33
N LEU A 76 6.99 22.50 -11.21
CA LEU A 76 7.29 23.02 -9.88
C LEU A 76 8.67 22.59 -9.37
N THR A 77 9.04 21.34 -9.61
CA THR A 77 10.27 20.73 -9.07
C THR A 77 11.46 20.95 -10.01
N GLY A 78 11.24 20.99 -11.32
CA GLY A 78 12.30 20.97 -12.32
C GLY A 78 12.92 19.59 -12.53
N GLU A 79 12.30 18.55 -12.00
CA GLU A 79 12.75 17.15 -12.02
C GLU A 79 11.85 16.33 -12.96
N ASP A 80 12.37 15.19 -13.43
CA ASP A 80 11.60 14.28 -14.28
C ASP A 80 10.72 13.36 -13.41
N TRP A 81 9.44 13.26 -13.78
CA TRP A 81 8.46 12.44 -13.08
C TRP A 81 7.82 11.41 -14.01
N GLN A 82 7.33 10.32 -13.45
CA GLN A 82 6.55 9.33 -14.17
C GLN A 82 5.35 8.90 -13.35
N SER A 83 4.26 8.59 -14.05
CA SER A 83 3.07 8.01 -13.46
C SER A 83 2.62 6.73 -14.14
N MET A 84 1.92 5.89 -13.38
CA MET A 84 1.21 4.72 -13.88
C MET A 84 -0.09 4.55 -13.11
N ALA A 85 -1.17 4.28 -13.83
CA ALA A 85 -2.48 4.02 -13.24
C ALA A 85 -2.99 2.63 -13.58
N SER A 86 -3.84 2.10 -12.71
CA SER A 86 -4.67 0.94 -13.02
C SER A 86 -5.71 1.26 -14.10
N ASP A 87 -6.37 0.22 -14.60
CA ASP A 87 -7.67 0.40 -15.25
C ASP A 87 -8.71 0.98 -14.27
N GLU A 88 -9.85 1.41 -14.79
CA GLU A 88 -10.99 1.82 -13.96
C GLU A 88 -11.55 0.64 -13.19
N ILE A 89 -11.54 0.78 -11.87
CA ILE A 89 -11.92 -0.23 -10.88
C ILE A 89 -13.09 0.32 -10.06
N GLY A 90 -14.08 -0.51 -9.77
CA GLY A 90 -15.28 -0.09 -9.07
C GLY A 90 -16.55 -0.85 -9.48
N ARG A 91 -17.45 -1.04 -8.51
CA ARG A 91 -18.79 -1.60 -8.77
C ARG A 91 -19.71 -0.51 -9.34
N GLY A 92 -20.41 -0.84 -10.42
CA GLY A 92 -21.40 0.04 -11.04
C GLY A 92 -20.80 1.15 -11.91
N SER A 93 -21.42 2.33 -11.88
CA SER A 93 -21.08 3.48 -12.73
C SER A 93 -20.00 4.39 -12.13
N TYR A 94 -19.78 4.31 -10.82
CA TYR A 94 -18.73 5.05 -10.16
C TYR A 94 -17.48 4.17 -10.12
N ARG A 95 -16.44 4.62 -10.82
CA ARG A 95 -15.17 3.90 -10.99
C ARG A 95 -14.02 4.86 -10.83
N GLU A 96 -12.96 4.37 -10.23
CA GLU A 96 -11.75 5.13 -9.92
C GLU A 96 -10.54 4.36 -10.45
N ARG A 97 -9.38 5.01 -10.45
CA ARG A 97 -8.09 4.37 -10.68
C ARG A 97 -7.25 4.56 -9.44
N TYR A 98 -6.41 3.56 -9.19
CA TYR A 98 -5.21 3.75 -8.38
C TYR A 98 -4.11 4.26 -9.29
N ALA A 99 -3.26 5.14 -8.79
CA ALA A 99 -2.06 5.54 -9.51
C ALA A 99 -0.84 5.55 -8.59
N PHE A 100 0.33 5.36 -9.18
CA PHE A 100 1.61 5.68 -8.58
C PHE A 100 2.26 6.78 -9.41
N LEU A 101 2.90 7.71 -8.73
CA LEU A 101 3.60 8.86 -9.31
C LEU A 101 4.94 8.98 -8.58
N TRP A 102 6.04 9.04 -9.31
CA TRP A 102 7.39 9.00 -8.74
C TRP A 102 8.39 9.85 -9.51
N GLN A 103 9.37 10.39 -8.79
CA GLN A 103 10.52 11.08 -9.37
C GLN A 103 11.55 10.06 -9.87
N THR A 104 11.98 10.17 -11.12
CA THR A 104 12.75 9.08 -11.77
C THR A 104 14.18 8.93 -11.29
N ASP A 105 14.76 9.97 -10.68
CA ASP A 105 16.12 9.94 -10.13
C ASP A 105 16.19 9.30 -8.74
N GLU A 106 15.09 9.31 -7.99
CA GLU A 106 15.01 8.74 -6.64
C GLU A 106 14.40 7.33 -6.62
N VAL A 107 13.45 7.05 -7.53
CA VAL A 107 12.72 5.79 -7.57
C VAL A 107 12.59 5.25 -8.99
N THR A 108 12.87 3.96 -9.16
CA THR A 108 12.67 3.24 -10.41
C THR A 108 11.53 2.23 -10.25
N TRP A 109 10.56 2.27 -11.16
CA TRP A 109 9.61 1.17 -11.34
C TRP A 109 10.31 -0.03 -11.99
N LEU A 110 10.15 -1.23 -11.41
CA LEU A 110 10.75 -2.46 -11.94
C LEU A 110 9.77 -3.24 -12.81
N ASP A 111 8.66 -3.67 -12.21
CA ASP A 111 7.62 -4.49 -12.81
C ASP A 111 6.40 -4.58 -11.86
N GLY A 112 5.56 -5.58 -12.06
CA GLY A 112 4.56 -5.95 -11.05
C GLY A 112 3.39 -5.00 -10.95
N ALA A 113 3.08 -4.21 -12.01
CA ALA A 113 1.84 -3.46 -12.13
C ALA A 113 0.65 -4.41 -12.26
N VAL A 114 0.10 -4.82 -11.11
CA VAL A 114 -0.91 -5.88 -11.01
C VAL A 114 -2.08 -5.43 -10.15
N VAL A 115 -3.28 -5.70 -10.64
CA VAL A 115 -4.52 -5.59 -9.86
C VAL A 115 -4.79 -6.95 -9.24
N PHE A 116 -5.22 -6.96 -7.98
CA PHE A 116 -5.53 -8.20 -7.28
C PHE A 116 -6.64 -8.96 -8.01
N ILE A 117 -6.44 -10.27 -8.21
CA ILE A 117 -7.47 -11.15 -8.73
C ILE A 117 -8.32 -11.56 -7.52
N ASP A 118 -9.35 -10.77 -7.25
CA ASP A 118 -10.24 -10.99 -6.11
C ASP A 118 -11.14 -12.20 -6.34
N ASP A 119 -10.62 -13.35 -5.93
CA ASP A 119 -11.23 -14.65 -6.12
C ASP A 119 -12.58 -14.79 -5.37
N ARG A 120 -12.76 -14.02 -4.30
CA ARG A 120 -13.94 -14.04 -3.44
C ARG A 120 -14.90 -12.88 -3.67
N ASP A 121 -14.64 -12.02 -4.65
CA ASP A 121 -15.44 -10.81 -4.94
C ASP A 121 -15.69 -9.97 -3.68
N ALA A 122 -14.70 -9.89 -2.78
CA ALA A 122 -14.79 -9.20 -1.50
C ALA A 122 -14.63 -7.68 -1.63
N PHE A 123 -13.82 -7.22 -2.58
CA PHE A 123 -13.49 -5.81 -2.79
C PHE A 123 -14.43 -5.18 -3.81
N SER A 124 -14.95 -3.99 -3.51
CA SER A 124 -15.58 -3.14 -4.51
C SER A 124 -14.56 -2.49 -5.44
N ARG A 125 -13.32 -2.35 -4.97
CA ARG A 125 -12.20 -1.88 -5.76
C ARG A 125 -10.96 -2.72 -5.47
N GLU A 126 -10.68 -3.66 -6.36
CA GLU A 126 -9.55 -4.57 -6.24
C GLU A 126 -8.23 -3.80 -6.10
N PRO A 127 -7.42 -4.04 -5.05
CA PRO A 127 -6.16 -3.32 -4.82
C PRO A 127 -5.17 -3.40 -5.98
N PHE A 128 -4.37 -2.35 -6.15
CA PHE A 128 -3.35 -2.24 -7.20
C PHE A 128 -1.95 -2.15 -6.58
N SER A 129 -0.99 -2.91 -7.10
CA SER A 129 0.40 -2.89 -6.62
C SER A 129 1.40 -2.73 -7.75
N MET A 130 2.57 -2.23 -7.40
CA MET A 130 3.76 -2.12 -8.26
C MET A 130 5.02 -2.39 -7.44
N ARG A 131 6.08 -2.89 -8.10
CA ARG A 131 7.38 -3.10 -7.49
C ARG A 131 8.36 -2.00 -7.89
N PHE A 132 9.03 -1.43 -6.88
CA PHE A 132 9.93 -0.30 -7.01
C PHE A 132 11.32 -0.62 -6.46
N GLU A 133 12.30 0.16 -6.88
CA GLU A 133 13.67 0.20 -6.36
C GLU A 133 14.04 1.66 -6.06
N THR A 134 14.53 1.96 -4.86
CA THR A 134 15.08 3.27 -4.52
C THR A 134 16.46 3.46 -5.19
N ALA A 135 16.95 4.70 -5.27
CA ALA A 135 18.30 5.01 -5.76
C ALA A 135 19.41 4.21 -5.04
N ASP A 136 19.17 3.80 -3.79
CA ASP A 136 20.05 2.98 -2.96
C ASP A 136 19.84 1.46 -3.11
N ALA A 137 19.16 1.04 -4.17
CA ALA A 137 18.89 -0.36 -4.50
C ALA A 137 18.04 -1.12 -3.45
N TYR A 138 17.24 -0.41 -2.66
CA TYR A 138 16.23 -1.04 -1.81
C TYR A 138 14.98 -1.36 -2.62
N ARG A 139 14.62 -2.65 -2.69
CA ARG A 139 13.48 -3.13 -3.46
C ARG A 139 12.29 -3.40 -2.56
N PHE A 140 11.12 -2.97 -3.00
CA PHE A 140 9.88 -3.17 -2.28
C PHE A 140 8.68 -3.20 -3.22
N VAL A 141 7.60 -3.83 -2.76
CA VAL A 141 6.28 -3.71 -3.39
C VAL A 141 5.50 -2.67 -2.63
N LEU A 142 4.91 -1.72 -3.34
CA LEU A 142 3.91 -0.82 -2.78
C LEU A 142 2.56 -1.16 -3.40
N ALA A 143 1.61 -1.48 -2.53
CA ALA A 143 0.22 -1.72 -2.87
C ALA A 143 -0.65 -0.55 -2.39
N SER A 144 -1.67 -0.24 -3.18
CA SER A 144 -2.66 0.80 -2.93
C SER A 144 -4.04 0.15 -2.81
N ALA A 145 -4.75 0.44 -1.72
CA ALA A 145 -6.12 -0.02 -1.49
C ALA A 145 -6.99 1.15 -1.00
N HIS A 146 -8.18 1.29 -1.58
CA HIS A 146 -9.19 2.26 -1.16
C HIS A 146 -10.45 1.50 -0.79
N LEU A 147 -10.61 1.20 0.50
CA LEU A 147 -11.74 0.39 0.96
C LEU A 147 -13.03 1.20 0.92
N ILE A 148 -14.15 0.51 0.78
CA ILE A 148 -15.46 1.19 0.76
C ILE A 148 -15.74 1.93 2.07
N TRP A 149 -16.42 3.07 1.95
CA TRP A 149 -17.15 3.65 3.06
C TRP A 149 -18.41 2.82 3.37
N GLY A 150 -19.12 2.33 2.34
CA GLY A 150 -20.33 1.53 2.50
C GLY A 150 -21.49 2.23 3.22
N ASP A 151 -22.60 1.51 3.39
CA ASP A 151 -23.75 1.97 4.18
C ASP A 151 -23.60 1.60 5.67
N SER A 152 -22.66 0.72 5.98
CA SER A 152 -22.41 0.18 7.32
C SER A 152 -20.91 0.00 7.59
N GLN A 153 -20.54 -0.09 8.88
CA GLN A 153 -19.18 -0.45 9.27
C GLN A 153 -18.86 -1.90 8.91
N ASP A 154 -19.83 -2.81 9.03
CA ASP A 154 -19.68 -4.23 8.71
C ASP A 154 -19.18 -4.43 7.26
N GLU A 155 -19.70 -3.66 6.29
CA GLU A 155 -19.22 -3.69 4.90
C GLU A 155 -17.72 -3.35 4.75
N ARG A 156 -17.22 -2.37 5.51
CA ARG A 156 -15.79 -1.97 5.49
C ARG A 156 -14.92 -3.04 6.13
N GLU A 157 -15.43 -3.63 7.20
CA GLU A 157 -14.74 -4.70 7.93
C GLU A 157 -14.54 -5.95 7.04
N VAL A 158 -15.46 -6.23 6.11
CA VAL A 158 -15.29 -7.30 5.11
C VAL A 158 -14.06 -7.06 4.24
N GLU A 159 -13.94 -5.88 3.63
CA GLU A 159 -12.78 -5.57 2.78
C GLU A 159 -11.48 -5.49 3.58
N ALA A 160 -11.53 -4.95 4.80
CA ALA A 160 -10.37 -4.89 5.69
C ALA A 160 -9.86 -6.29 6.05
N ALA A 161 -10.75 -7.22 6.38
CA ALA A 161 -10.40 -8.62 6.64
C ALA A 161 -9.85 -9.32 5.38
N ALA A 162 -10.35 -8.97 4.19
CA ALA A 162 -9.91 -9.54 2.93
C ALA A 162 -8.46 -9.14 2.56
N LEU A 163 -7.93 -8.02 3.08
CA LEU A 163 -6.56 -7.58 2.83
C LEU A 163 -5.49 -8.59 3.30
N ALA A 164 -5.81 -9.46 4.27
CA ALA A 164 -4.91 -10.54 4.68
C ALA A 164 -4.64 -11.55 3.54
N SER A 165 -5.65 -11.84 2.72
CA SER A 165 -5.50 -12.72 1.55
C SER A 165 -4.75 -12.03 0.42
N TYR A 166 -5.05 -10.76 0.17
CA TYR A 166 -4.29 -9.96 -0.79
C TYR A 166 -2.81 -9.88 -0.41
N ARG A 167 -2.49 -9.65 0.87
CA ARG A 167 -1.12 -9.61 1.36
C ARG A 167 -0.38 -10.93 1.11
N ARG A 168 -1.02 -12.07 1.40
CA ARG A 168 -0.45 -13.40 1.12
C ARG A 168 -0.18 -13.60 -0.38
N TRP A 169 -1.13 -13.20 -1.23
CA TRP A 169 -0.96 -13.27 -2.67
C TRP A 169 0.23 -12.44 -3.17
N LEU A 170 0.46 -11.25 -2.58
CA LEU A 170 1.65 -10.43 -2.88
C LEU A 170 2.94 -11.09 -2.40
N ASP A 171 2.96 -11.67 -1.20
CA ASP A 171 4.15 -12.37 -0.68
C ASP A 171 4.51 -13.59 -1.57
N GLU A 172 3.52 -14.27 -2.15
CA GLU A 172 3.72 -15.36 -3.12
C GLU A 172 4.16 -14.87 -4.51
N SER A 173 3.60 -13.74 -4.96
CA SER A 173 3.90 -13.14 -6.27
C SER A 173 5.27 -12.46 -6.31
N PHE A 174 5.72 -11.92 -5.17
CA PHE A 174 6.96 -11.18 -5.01
C PHE A 174 7.79 -11.74 -3.84
N PRO A 175 8.26 -13.00 -3.95
CA PRO A 175 9.02 -13.63 -2.87
C PRO A 175 10.26 -12.81 -2.53
N GLU A 176 10.58 -12.76 -1.23
CA GLU A 176 11.76 -12.04 -0.68
C GLU A 176 11.74 -10.51 -0.91
N THR A 177 10.63 -9.95 -1.38
CA THR A 177 10.46 -8.50 -1.52
C THR A 177 9.50 -8.00 -0.43
N PRO A 178 9.91 -7.07 0.45
CA PRO A 178 9.01 -6.47 1.43
C PRO A 178 7.79 -5.82 0.77
N VAL A 179 6.61 -6.13 1.31
CA VAL A 179 5.32 -5.64 0.79
C VAL A 179 4.73 -4.61 1.74
N TYR A 180 4.50 -3.41 1.22
CA TYR A 180 3.84 -2.30 1.89
C TYR A 180 2.43 -2.13 1.33
N ILE A 181 1.41 -2.06 2.19
CA ILE A 181 0.02 -1.81 1.76
C ILE A 181 -0.43 -0.45 2.30
N ALA A 182 -0.69 0.48 1.42
CA ALA A 182 -1.05 1.85 1.75
C ALA A 182 -2.41 2.24 1.17
N GLY A 183 -3.04 3.26 1.76
CA GLY A 183 -4.25 3.84 1.20
C GLY A 183 -5.24 4.32 2.25
N ASP A 184 -6.42 4.72 1.77
CA ASP A 184 -7.58 5.04 2.58
C ASP A 184 -8.38 3.76 2.89
N PHE A 185 -8.31 3.32 4.13
CA PHE A 185 -8.99 2.09 4.55
C PHE A 185 -10.40 2.33 5.10
N ASN A 186 -10.84 3.59 5.23
CA ASN A 186 -12.13 3.96 5.82
C ASN A 186 -12.44 3.32 7.20
N LEU A 187 -11.40 2.82 7.88
CA LEU A 187 -11.47 2.04 9.10
C LEU A 187 -10.24 2.29 9.98
N ALA A 188 -10.47 2.54 11.27
CA ALA A 188 -9.39 2.84 12.22
C ALA A 188 -8.46 1.64 12.41
N PRO A 189 -7.14 1.84 12.61
CA PRO A 189 -6.16 0.75 12.67
C PRO A 189 -6.32 -0.19 13.88
N ASP A 190 -7.08 0.21 14.90
CA ASP A 190 -7.38 -0.61 16.07
C ASP A 190 -8.62 -1.51 15.90
N ASN A 191 -9.36 -1.40 14.79
CA ASN A 191 -10.56 -2.22 14.56
C ASN A 191 -10.25 -3.74 14.49
N ALA A 192 -11.15 -4.56 15.04
CA ALA A 192 -11.02 -6.02 15.10
C ALA A 192 -10.79 -6.69 13.74
N ALA A 193 -11.38 -6.19 12.65
CA ALA A 193 -11.28 -6.74 11.29
C ALA A 193 -9.84 -6.83 10.78
N TRP A 194 -8.93 -6.03 11.35
CA TRP A 194 -7.50 -6.11 11.06
C TRP A 194 -6.81 -7.36 11.60
N GLN A 195 -7.49 -8.21 12.39
CA GLN A 195 -6.90 -9.37 13.05
C GLN A 195 -6.06 -10.23 12.09
N GLY A 196 -6.62 -10.63 10.94
CA GLY A 196 -5.93 -11.49 9.99
C GLY A 196 -4.72 -10.82 9.32
N LEU A 197 -4.82 -9.53 8.98
CA LEU A 197 -3.69 -8.77 8.42
C LEU A 197 -2.62 -8.52 9.50
N GLY A 198 -3.05 -8.27 10.73
CA GLY A 198 -2.20 -7.96 11.87
C GLY A 198 -1.25 -9.09 12.28
N GLU A 199 -1.59 -10.34 11.96
CA GLU A 199 -0.70 -11.48 12.17
C GLU A 199 0.61 -11.38 11.35
N ILE A 200 0.58 -10.69 10.21
CA ILE A 200 1.69 -10.64 9.23
C ILE A 200 2.13 -9.21 8.87
N ALA A 201 1.42 -8.20 9.35
CA ALA A 201 1.68 -6.80 9.07
C ALA A 201 1.36 -5.90 10.27
N SER A 202 1.88 -4.68 10.25
CA SER A 202 1.65 -3.67 11.27
C SER A 202 1.44 -2.28 10.67
N PRO A 203 0.49 -1.47 11.16
CA PRO A 203 0.30 -0.11 10.69
C PRO A 203 1.42 0.79 11.21
N LEU A 204 1.89 1.73 10.39
CA LEU A 204 2.91 2.71 10.80
C LEU A 204 2.32 3.84 11.65
N VAL A 205 1.08 4.25 11.36
CA VAL A 205 0.42 5.36 12.05
C VAL A 205 -0.68 4.80 12.97
N THR A 206 -0.56 5.04 14.27
CA THR A 206 -1.51 4.51 15.28
C THR A 206 -2.13 5.58 16.16
N ASP A 207 -1.73 6.84 15.97
CA ASP A 207 -2.25 8.01 16.67
C ASP A 207 -2.46 9.15 15.66
N GLY A 208 -3.37 10.08 15.98
CA GLY A 208 -3.76 11.18 15.10
C GLY A 208 -5.03 10.90 14.30
N ALA A 209 -5.22 11.66 13.22
CA ALA A 209 -6.34 11.53 12.29
C ALA A 209 -5.95 12.11 10.92
N THR A 210 -6.49 11.54 9.85
CA THR A 210 -6.14 11.83 8.45
C THR A 210 -7.29 12.46 7.68
N THR A 211 -8.56 12.19 8.02
CA THR A 211 -9.70 12.84 7.36
C THR A 211 -9.94 14.25 7.90
N LEU A 212 -10.06 15.25 7.04
CA LEU A 212 -10.32 16.64 7.42
C LEU A 212 -11.78 16.82 7.87
N SER A 213 -11.96 17.39 9.07
CA SER A 213 -13.28 17.83 9.55
C SER A 213 -13.73 19.10 8.84
N PRO A 214 -15.05 19.35 8.70
CA PRO A 214 -15.58 20.67 8.37
C PRO A 214 -15.32 21.74 9.46
N VAL A 215 -14.88 21.34 10.66
CA VAL A 215 -14.40 22.28 11.68
C VAL A 215 -12.94 22.59 11.39
N ASP A 216 -12.63 23.88 11.22
CA ASP A 216 -11.28 24.35 10.89
C ASP A 216 -10.24 23.93 11.93
N GLY A 217 -9.06 23.52 11.45
CA GLY A 217 -7.95 23.01 12.26
C GLY A 217 -8.20 21.65 12.93
N ARG A 218 -9.24 20.91 12.52
CA ARG A 218 -9.57 19.61 13.13
C ARG A 218 -9.58 18.47 12.11
N PHE A 219 -8.86 17.41 12.43
CA PHE A 219 -8.98 16.10 11.79
C PHE A 219 -9.97 15.22 12.57
N ALA A 220 -10.62 14.27 11.87
CA ALA A 220 -11.75 13.52 12.42
C ALA A 220 -11.45 12.04 12.68
N ASN A 221 -10.89 11.31 11.70
CA ASN A 221 -10.66 9.87 11.77
C ASN A 221 -9.28 9.52 11.22
N LEU A 222 -8.67 8.45 11.74
CA LEU A 222 -7.43 7.87 11.21
C LEU A 222 -7.80 6.70 10.28
N TYR A 223 -8.02 6.99 9.00
CA TYR A 223 -8.39 5.97 8.00
C TYR A 223 -7.27 5.65 7.03
N ASP A 224 -6.40 6.61 6.77
CA ASP A 224 -5.29 6.43 5.87
C ASP A 224 -4.10 5.83 6.63
N ASN A 225 -3.43 4.84 6.05
CA ASN A 225 -2.25 4.21 6.68
C ASN A 225 -1.27 3.62 5.67
N ILE A 226 -0.13 3.17 6.18
CA ILE A 226 0.83 2.31 5.49
C ILE A 226 1.09 1.12 6.42
N TRP A 227 0.70 -0.08 5.98
CA TRP A 227 0.95 -1.34 6.67
C TRP A 227 2.26 -1.95 6.17
N VAL A 228 3.12 -2.32 7.10
CA VAL A 228 4.46 -2.88 6.84
C VAL A 228 4.54 -4.34 7.26
N PRO A 229 5.47 -5.15 6.71
CA PRO A 229 5.71 -6.50 7.18
C PRO A 229 6.04 -6.56 8.68
N ALA A 230 5.36 -7.45 9.40
CA ALA A 230 5.72 -7.76 10.78
C ALA A 230 6.84 -8.81 10.81
N GLY A 231 7.69 -8.78 11.84
CA GLY A 231 8.76 -9.76 12.06
C GLY A 231 9.89 -9.74 11.02
N THR A 232 9.93 -8.71 10.16
CA THR A 232 10.98 -8.50 9.14
C THR A 232 11.68 -7.18 9.44
N PRO A 233 13.02 -7.11 9.45
CA PRO A 233 13.74 -5.85 9.49
C PRO A 233 13.48 -5.01 8.24
N LEU A 234 13.17 -3.73 8.40
CA LEU A 234 12.86 -2.79 7.33
C LEU A 234 13.62 -1.47 7.53
N PRO A 235 14.06 -0.80 6.44
CA PRO A 235 14.74 0.49 6.52
C PRO A 235 13.79 1.67 6.77
N VAL A 236 12.72 1.48 7.55
CA VAL A 236 11.76 2.55 7.84
C VAL A 236 12.30 3.40 8.99
N ALA A 237 12.89 4.55 8.67
CA ALA A 237 13.48 5.46 9.64
C ALA A 237 12.43 6.33 10.36
N ALA A 238 11.38 6.73 9.66
CA ALA A 238 10.30 7.56 10.19
C ALA A 238 8.98 7.33 9.45
N SER A 239 7.88 7.79 10.05
CA SER A 239 6.56 7.78 9.44
C SER A 239 5.68 8.84 10.08
N GLY A 240 4.66 9.31 9.36
CA GLY A 240 3.76 10.32 9.91
C GLY A 240 2.56 10.67 9.02
N ILE A 241 1.87 11.73 9.43
CA ILE A 241 0.78 12.36 8.70
C ILE A 241 1.27 13.75 8.28
N LEU A 242 1.06 14.14 7.03
CA LEU A 242 1.39 15.49 6.55
C LEU A 242 0.18 16.40 6.69
N ASP A 243 0.27 17.42 7.57
CA ASP A 243 -0.78 18.43 7.77
C ASP A 243 -0.79 19.45 6.61
N PHE A 244 -1.23 18.98 5.45
CA PHE A 244 -1.18 19.76 4.21
C PHE A 244 -1.96 21.08 4.25
N PRO A 245 -3.11 21.22 4.96
CA PRO A 245 -3.77 22.51 5.09
C PRO A 245 -2.86 23.54 5.74
N SER A 246 -2.18 23.17 6.83
CA SER A 246 -1.20 24.05 7.49
C SER A 246 -0.02 24.38 6.58
N GLU A 247 0.52 23.41 5.85
CA GLU A 247 1.63 23.63 4.89
C GLU A 247 1.27 24.63 3.78
N LEU A 248 0.03 24.60 3.29
CA LEU A 248 -0.46 25.52 2.26
C LEU A 248 -1.07 26.81 2.83
N GLY A 249 -1.19 26.95 4.15
CA GLY A 249 -1.87 28.07 4.80
C GLY A 249 -3.37 28.14 4.47
N LEU A 250 -4.02 26.99 4.28
CA LEU A 250 -5.44 26.86 3.94
C LEU A 250 -6.28 26.54 5.17
N THR A 251 -7.52 27.04 5.18
CA THR A 251 -8.55 26.51 6.09
C THR A 251 -8.96 25.11 5.65
N HIS A 252 -9.52 24.31 6.56
CA HIS A 252 -10.06 23.00 6.21
C HIS A 252 -11.19 23.10 5.17
N GLU A 253 -12.02 24.15 5.21
CA GLU A 253 -13.07 24.35 4.21
C GLU A 253 -12.47 24.51 2.80
N THR A 254 -11.44 25.35 2.65
CA THR A 254 -10.75 25.57 1.37
C THR A 254 -10.01 24.32 0.92
N ALA A 255 -9.26 23.68 1.82
CA ALA A 255 -8.52 22.46 1.55
C ALA A 255 -9.44 21.32 1.05
N ARG A 256 -10.55 21.08 1.75
CA ARG A 256 -11.55 20.05 1.38
C ARG A 256 -12.24 20.32 0.05
N THR A 257 -12.42 21.60 -0.30
CA THR A 257 -13.12 22.01 -1.52
C THR A 257 -12.23 21.89 -2.74
N TYR A 258 -11.00 22.42 -2.65
CA TYR A 258 -10.16 22.61 -3.83
C TYR A 258 -8.97 21.65 -3.91
N VAL A 259 -8.60 20.98 -2.81
CA VAL A 259 -7.47 20.03 -2.78
C VAL A 259 -7.99 18.61 -2.56
N THR A 260 -8.34 18.26 -1.31
CA THR A 260 -8.92 16.97 -0.91
C THR A 260 -9.35 17.02 0.56
N ASP A 261 -10.14 16.06 1.03
CA ASP A 261 -10.51 15.90 2.44
C ASP A 261 -9.71 14.83 3.20
N HIS A 262 -8.60 14.34 2.65
CA HIS A 262 -7.65 13.44 3.32
C HIS A 262 -6.25 14.05 3.39
N ALA A 263 -5.58 13.91 4.54
CA ALA A 263 -4.16 14.19 4.68
C ALA A 263 -3.31 12.97 4.26
N PRO A 264 -2.19 13.18 3.55
CA PRO A 264 -1.31 12.08 3.19
C PRO A 264 -0.66 11.47 4.43
N VAL A 265 -0.49 10.15 4.39
CA VAL A 265 0.39 9.41 5.29
C VAL A 265 1.69 9.07 4.58
N TRP A 266 2.78 8.98 5.32
CA TRP A 266 4.10 8.79 4.72
C TRP A 266 5.02 7.92 5.57
N MET A 267 6.01 7.33 4.90
CA MET A 267 7.16 6.67 5.50
C MET A 267 8.46 7.18 4.86
N LEU A 268 9.51 7.30 5.67
CA LEU A 268 10.86 7.59 5.23
C LEU A 268 11.64 6.28 5.19
N LEU A 269 12.10 5.89 3.99
CA LEU A 269 12.99 4.76 3.80
C LEU A 269 14.43 5.25 3.77
N ASP A 270 15.26 4.77 4.71
CA ASP A 270 16.69 5.04 4.75
C ASP A 270 17.43 3.71 4.88
N PRO A 271 17.88 3.11 3.76
CA PRO A 271 18.65 1.87 3.76
C PRO A 271 19.98 1.94 4.53
N GLY A 272 20.50 3.15 4.77
CA GLY A 272 21.70 3.42 5.56
C GLY A 272 21.45 3.53 7.07
N SER A 273 20.18 3.60 7.52
CA SER A 273 19.80 3.62 8.93
C SER A 273 19.80 2.24 9.60
N ASP A 274 19.54 2.22 10.91
CA ASP A 274 19.24 0.98 11.63
C ASP A 274 17.86 0.45 11.20
N TRP A 275 17.82 -0.76 10.66
CA TRP A 275 16.57 -1.38 10.22
C TRP A 275 15.72 -1.78 11.42
N ILE A 276 14.46 -1.38 11.39
CA ILE A 276 13.50 -1.65 12.46
C ILE A 276 12.68 -2.89 12.15
N GLU A 277 12.35 -3.67 13.17
CA GLU A 277 11.41 -4.77 13.07
C GLU A 277 10.14 -4.41 13.84
N ARG A 278 8.97 -4.52 13.20
CA ARG A 278 7.67 -4.31 13.85
C ARG A 278 7.11 -5.65 14.33
N PRO A 279 6.59 -5.75 15.56
CA PRO A 279 5.87 -6.96 15.97
C PRO A 279 4.57 -7.11 15.16
N PRO A 280 3.93 -8.29 15.17
CA PRO A 280 2.54 -8.41 14.70
C PRO A 280 1.62 -7.42 15.39
N HIS A 281 0.66 -6.86 14.65
CA HIS A 281 -0.33 -5.94 15.17
C HIS A 281 -1.43 -6.68 15.93
N VAL A 282 -1.90 -6.05 17.01
CA VAL A 282 -2.98 -6.59 17.84
C VAL A 282 -4.16 -5.63 17.75
N SER A 283 -5.22 -6.07 17.08
CA SER A 283 -6.48 -5.33 16.99
C SER A 283 -7.30 -5.40 18.29
N ALA A 284 -8.26 -4.49 18.43
CA ALA A 284 -9.17 -4.45 19.56
C ALA A 284 -10.27 -5.52 19.41
N GLY A 285 -10.02 -6.71 19.95
CA GLY A 285 -11.00 -7.79 20.01
C GLY A 285 -10.78 -8.87 18.96
N ALA A 286 -11.81 -9.68 18.71
CA ALA A 286 -11.78 -10.75 17.71
C ALA A 286 -12.81 -10.45 16.62
N TYR A 287 -12.42 -10.64 15.37
CA TYR A 287 -13.31 -10.52 14.22
C TYR A 287 -14.00 -11.86 13.93
N SER A 288 -15.27 -11.82 13.49
CA SER A 288 -16.00 -13.02 13.07
C SER A 288 -16.25 -12.98 11.57
N ASP A 289 -15.70 -13.96 10.86
CA ASP A 289 -15.91 -14.13 9.42
C ASP A 289 -17.34 -14.52 9.06
N ASP A 290 -18.18 -14.94 10.02
CA ASP A 290 -19.56 -15.37 9.75
C ASP A 290 -20.39 -14.25 9.13
N LYS A 291 -20.19 -13.00 9.58
CA LYS A 291 -20.86 -11.83 9.00
C LYS A 291 -20.32 -11.48 7.62
N ALA A 292 -19.00 -11.60 7.43
CA ALA A 292 -18.39 -11.35 6.13
C ALA A 292 -18.93 -12.30 5.07
N ARG A 293 -19.12 -13.58 5.44
CA ARG A 293 -19.73 -14.61 4.58
C ARG A 293 -21.18 -14.31 4.22
N GLU A 294 -21.98 -13.83 5.18
CA GLU A 294 -23.37 -13.44 4.93
C GLU A 294 -23.46 -12.26 3.94
N LEU A 295 -22.59 -11.27 4.07
CA LEU A 295 -22.61 -10.05 3.25
C LEU A 295 -22.06 -10.25 1.83
N THR A 296 -21.03 -11.08 1.65
CA THR A 296 -20.46 -11.35 0.32
C THR A 296 -21.25 -12.41 -0.46
N GLY A 297 -22.18 -13.11 0.20
CA GLY A 297 -22.92 -14.21 -0.41
C GLY A 297 -22.03 -15.39 -0.81
N ALA A 298 -20.80 -15.46 -0.29
CA ALA A 298 -19.90 -16.59 -0.49
C ALA A 298 -20.60 -17.86 0.01
N ALA A 299 -20.85 -18.81 -0.90
CA ALA A 299 -21.48 -20.07 -0.54
C ALA A 299 -20.54 -20.91 0.34
N ASP A 300 -21.11 -21.74 1.23
CA ASP A 300 -20.40 -22.80 1.97
C ASP A 300 -19.92 -23.92 1.03
N ALA A 301 -19.07 -23.57 0.08
CA ALA A 301 -18.37 -24.55 -0.70
C ALA A 301 -17.15 -25.00 0.10
N PRO A 302 -17.13 -26.26 0.55
CA PRO A 302 -16.10 -26.74 1.47
C PRO A 302 -14.74 -26.65 0.82
N ILE A 303 -13.74 -26.19 1.57
CA ILE A 303 -12.36 -26.12 1.08
C ILE A 303 -11.91 -27.53 0.68
N ARG A 304 -11.45 -27.70 -0.56
CA ARG A 304 -11.11 -29.02 -1.11
C ARG A 304 -9.61 -29.24 -1.11
N GLY A 305 -9.15 -30.06 -0.19
CA GLY A 305 -7.81 -30.64 -0.16
C GLY A 305 -7.66 -31.83 -1.10
N ASN A 306 -6.60 -31.88 -1.89
CA ASN A 306 -6.16 -33.09 -2.57
C ASN A 306 -5.28 -33.91 -1.62
N ARG A 307 -5.79 -35.04 -1.12
CA ARG A 307 -5.05 -35.93 -0.19
C ARG A 307 -3.72 -36.46 -0.69
N THR A 308 -3.49 -36.43 -2.01
CA THR A 308 -2.24 -36.93 -2.61
C THR A 308 -1.15 -35.86 -2.60
N SER A 309 -1.51 -34.59 -2.81
CA SER A 309 -0.54 -33.49 -2.88
C SER A 309 -0.48 -32.63 -1.63
N SER A 310 -1.43 -32.81 -0.70
CA SER A 310 -1.65 -31.92 0.45
C SER A 310 -1.83 -30.46 0.01
N ILE A 311 -2.48 -30.25 -1.15
CA ILE A 311 -2.81 -28.92 -1.67
C ILE A 311 -4.32 -28.72 -1.53
N TYR A 312 -4.75 -27.63 -0.89
CA TYR A 312 -6.16 -27.26 -0.81
C TYR A 312 -6.53 -26.13 -1.77
N HIS A 313 -7.79 -26.11 -2.20
CA HIS A 313 -8.37 -25.07 -3.04
C HIS A 313 -9.63 -24.53 -2.36
N LEU A 314 -9.79 -23.21 -2.37
CA LEU A 314 -11.07 -22.54 -2.13
C LEU A 314 -11.96 -22.71 -3.37
N GLU A 315 -13.28 -22.53 -3.24
CA GLU A 315 -14.23 -22.66 -4.36
C GLU A 315 -13.87 -21.79 -5.56
N SER A 316 -13.39 -20.59 -5.24
CA SER A 316 -12.92 -19.56 -6.15
C SER A 316 -11.65 -19.95 -6.91
N CYS A 317 -10.89 -20.94 -6.45
CA CYS A 317 -9.61 -21.25 -7.05
C CYS A 317 -9.73 -22.03 -8.37
N PRO A 318 -8.92 -21.69 -9.39
CA PRO A 318 -8.70 -22.53 -10.54
C PRO A 318 -8.24 -23.94 -10.11
N GLY A 319 -9.03 -24.96 -10.46
CA GLY A 319 -8.73 -26.34 -10.09
C GLY A 319 -9.63 -26.92 -8.99
N TYR A 320 -10.47 -26.10 -8.35
CA TYR A 320 -11.42 -26.56 -7.32
C TYR A 320 -12.30 -27.73 -7.77
N ASP A 321 -12.79 -27.69 -9.01
CA ASP A 321 -13.60 -28.76 -9.62
C ASP A 321 -12.80 -29.76 -10.45
N GLN A 322 -11.47 -29.61 -10.51
CA GLN A 322 -10.61 -30.49 -11.31
C GLN A 322 -10.08 -31.69 -10.52
N MET A 323 -10.34 -31.74 -9.21
CA MET A 323 -9.97 -32.84 -8.35
C MET A 323 -10.93 -34.02 -8.52
N ALA A 324 -10.38 -35.22 -8.75
CA ALA A 324 -11.19 -36.43 -8.73
C ALA A 324 -11.76 -36.67 -7.32
N ASP A 325 -13.05 -36.98 -7.21
CA ASP A 325 -13.78 -37.16 -5.94
C ASP A 325 -13.04 -38.00 -4.89
N ARG A 326 -12.40 -39.10 -5.34
CA ARG A 326 -11.61 -40.00 -4.47
C ARG A 326 -10.43 -39.33 -3.77
N ASN A 327 -9.94 -38.20 -4.30
CA ASN A 327 -8.80 -37.47 -3.80
C ASN A 327 -9.22 -36.26 -2.94
N ILE A 328 -10.49 -35.88 -2.94
CA ILE A 328 -11.00 -34.73 -2.21
C ILE A 328 -11.03 -35.03 -0.71
N VAL A 329 -10.58 -34.06 0.09
CA VAL A 329 -10.77 -33.94 1.53
C VAL A 329 -11.40 -32.58 1.75
N ALA A 330 -12.59 -32.56 2.33
CA ALA A 330 -13.30 -31.32 2.63
C ALA A 330 -12.83 -30.78 3.99
N PHE A 331 -12.58 -29.47 4.05
CA PHE A 331 -12.34 -28.74 5.29
C PHE A 331 -13.41 -27.65 5.44
N GLU A 332 -13.85 -27.42 6.67
CA GLU A 332 -14.80 -26.35 7.00
C GLU A 332 -14.11 -24.99 7.03
N THR A 333 -12.84 -24.94 7.45
CA THR A 333 -12.05 -23.70 7.49
C THR A 333 -10.65 -23.89 6.91
N GLU A 334 -10.05 -22.78 6.51
CA GLU A 334 -8.69 -22.75 5.99
C GLU A 334 -7.68 -23.15 7.09
N ALA A 335 -7.96 -22.74 8.33
CA ALA A 335 -7.20 -23.14 9.51
C ALA A 335 -7.20 -24.67 9.73
N ASP A 336 -8.33 -25.36 9.51
CA ASP A 336 -8.39 -26.82 9.62
C ASP A 336 -7.55 -27.53 8.56
N ALA A 337 -7.53 -26.99 7.33
CA ALA A 337 -6.71 -27.51 6.24
C ALA A 337 -5.22 -27.37 6.57
N ILE A 338 -4.80 -26.20 7.05
CA ILE A 338 -3.42 -25.90 7.45
C ILE A 338 -3.01 -26.77 8.64
N ALA A 339 -3.84 -26.87 9.68
CA ALA A 339 -3.61 -27.72 10.84
C ALA A 339 -3.50 -29.21 10.46
N SER A 340 -4.17 -29.61 9.38
CA SER A 340 -4.09 -30.96 8.80
C SER A 340 -2.89 -31.17 7.88
N GLY A 341 -2.00 -30.18 7.75
CA GLY A 341 -0.77 -30.26 6.97
C GLY A 341 -0.95 -29.99 5.46
N TYR A 342 -2.05 -29.34 5.08
CA TYR A 342 -2.29 -28.91 3.71
C TYR A 342 -1.79 -27.48 3.50
N ARG A 343 -1.33 -27.17 2.29
CA ARG A 343 -0.98 -25.82 1.86
C ARG A 343 -1.91 -25.36 0.75
N MET A 344 -2.11 -24.06 0.62
CA MET A 344 -2.95 -23.50 -0.44
C MET A 344 -2.37 -23.82 -1.82
N ALA A 345 -3.25 -23.98 -2.82
CA ALA A 345 -2.82 -24.02 -4.20
C ALA A 345 -2.22 -22.67 -4.58
N ARG A 346 -1.10 -22.66 -5.31
CA ARG A 346 -0.38 -21.41 -5.67
C ARG A 346 -1.10 -20.55 -6.72
N ASN A 347 -2.21 -21.07 -7.21
CA ASN A 347 -3.05 -20.46 -8.22
C ASN A 347 -4.45 -20.18 -7.68
N CYS A 348 -4.72 -20.54 -6.42
CA CYS A 348 -5.47 -19.69 -5.53
C CYS A 348 -4.56 -18.48 -5.21
#